data_AF-X1DN42-F1
#
_entry.id   AF-X1DN42-F1
#
_cell.length_a   1.000
_cell.length_b   1.000
_cell.length_c   1.000
_cell.angle_alpha   90.00
_cell.angle_beta   90.00
_cell.angle_gamma   90.00
#
_symmetry.space_group_name_H-M   'P 1'
#
loop_
_entity.id
_entity.type
_entity.pdbx_description
1 polymer ?
#
loop_
_entity_poly.entity_id
_entity_poly.type
_entity_poly.pdbx_seq_one_letter_code
_entity_poly.pdbx_strand_id
1 'polypeptide(L)'
;SLTLHLFFSNDEGVFYYKTDRTDEIIPKKRVRSKTLEDKKEILEDYKKNTTKLKDGRIGISRDVIGSAFESMVNLPGTTLFIPIADTTREYINLLFTGLAQFRWQLWDEVKNQPAGVGKWIDDGFLNGNRMTITQYESMLPWLCNLEAGMAMQNLSLAATAMGLGSFMMHTIDLPTVMRSLNMHFEQLEREPFPQATVNPVGIDGILEGYCPPYRTVEEAVEEIAAKKWGSEGIYGKKGYDLPKPKIYESIVEITKSYCSYVYETYGRIPKYHDAMFIPILAQIHHLDTGFYEKFFPEYLDEIDKAHMSTWHSERTK
;
A
#
# COMPACT_ATOMS: atom_id res chain seq x y z
N SER A 1 -2.61 1.09 -8.24
CA SER A 1 -2.89 1.84 -7.01
C SER A 1 -1.69 2.71 -6.67
N LEU A 2 -1.94 3.90 -6.09
CA LEU A 2 -0.88 4.84 -5.76
C LEU A 2 -0.16 4.49 -4.46
N THR A 3 -0.85 3.82 -3.52
CA THR A 3 -0.40 3.56 -2.15
C THR A 3 -0.10 2.08 -1.89
N LEU A 4 -0.64 1.16 -2.70
CA LEU A 4 -0.42 -0.28 -2.55
C LEU A 4 0.85 -0.75 -3.25
N HIS A 5 1.68 -1.50 -2.52
CA HIS A 5 2.88 -2.16 -2.97
C HIS A 5 2.74 -3.67 -2.71
N LEU A 6 2.80 -4.50 -3.75
CA LEU A 6 2.53 -5.93 -3.60
C LEU A 6 3.84 -6.69 -3.52
N PHE A 7 4.14 -7.26 -2.36
CA PHE A 7 5.17 -8.27 -2.22
C PHE A 7 4.52 -9.65 -2.26
N PHE A 8 5.25 -10.66 -2.70
CA PHE A 8 4.79 -12.03 -2.56
C PHE A 8 5.96 -13.00 -2.48
N SER A 9 5.71 -14.18 -1.93
CA SER A 9 6.72 -15.22 -1.80
C SER A 9 6.16 -16.61 -2.05
N ASN A 10 6.94 -17.42 -2.75
CA ASN A 10 6.67 -18.83 -3.01
C ASN A 10 8.01 -19.61 -2.96
N ASP A 11 8.03 -20.85 -3.45
CA ASP A 11 9.23 -21.70 -3.42
C ASP A 11 10.40 -21.15 -4.25
N GLU A 12 10.12 -20.34 -5.27
CA GLU A 12 11.14 -19.79 -6.16
C GLU A 12 11.82 -18.54 -5.57
N GLY A 13 11.12 -17.79 -4.72
CA GLY A 13 11.65 -16.50 -4.27
C GLY A 13 10.73 -15.62 -3.45
N VAL A 14 11.26 -14.44 -3.18
CA VAL A 14 10.54 -13.25 -2.73
C VAL A 14 10.54 -12.25 -3.88
N PHE A 15 9.39 -11.68 -4.16
CA PHE A 15 9.15 -10.84 -5.32
C PHE A 15 8.43 -9.56 -4.91
N TYR A 16 8.68 -8.51 -5.68
CA TYR A 16 7.97 -7.25 -5.62
C TYR A 16 7.28 -7.02 -6.96
N TYR A 17 5.97 -6.79 -6.90
CA TYR A 17 5.15 -6.41 -8.03
C TYR A 17 4.65 -4.99 -7.85
N LYS A 18 5.01 -4.14 -8.80
CA LYS A 18 4.46 -2.80 -8.93
C LYS A 18 4.35 -2.50 -10.41
N THR A 19 3.12 -2.28 -10.87
CA THR A 19 2.92 -1.78 -12.23
C THR A 19 3.76 -0.52 -12.40
N ASP A 20 4.64 -0.53 -13.40
CA ASP A 20 5.31 0.68 -13.85
C ASP A 20 4.29 1.80 -13.98
N ARG A 21 4.75 3.03 -13.78
CA ARG A 21 4.03 4.19 -14.27
C ARG A 21 3.82 3.94 -15.77
N THR A 22 2.63 3.51 -16.13
CA THR A 22 2.23 3.38 -17.51
C THR A 22 2.57 4.70 -18.19
N ASP A 23 3.14 4.65 -19.39
CA ASP A 23 3.28 5.85 -20.24
C ASP A 23 1.92 6.56 -20.40
N GLU A 24 0.83 5.82 -20.14
CA GLU A 24 -0.54 6.29 -20.01
C GLU A 24 -0.90 6.59 -18.55
N ILE A 25 -0.78 7.86 -18.15
CA ILE A 25 -1.22 8.36 -16.84
C ILE A 25 -2.73 8.14 -16.61
N ILE A 26 -3.50 8.11 -17.71
CA ILE A 26 -4.96 7.95 -17.72
C ILE A 26 -5.32 6.66 -18.48
N PRO A 27 -6.13 5.77 -17.90
CA PRO A 27 -6.68 4.63 -18.62
C PRO A 27 -7.52 5.10 -19.82
N LYS A 28 -7.11 4.73 -21.04
CA LYS A 28 -7.85 5.08 -22.28
C LYS A 28 -9.07 4.20 -22.55
N LYS A 29 -9.16 3.05 -21.89
CA LYS A 29 -10.22 2.05 -22.07
C LYS A 29 -10.73 1.59 -20.70
N ARG A 30 -12.05 1.41 -20.59
CA ARG A 30 -12.69 0.84 -19.39
C ARG A 30 -12.26 -0.60 -19.12
N VAL A 31 -12.04 -1.38 -20.17
CA VAL A 31 -11.58 -2.77 -20.10
C VAL A 31 -10.37 -2.90 -21.00
N ARG A 32 -9.21 -3.25 -20.42
CA ARG A 32 -7.95 -3.45 -21.14
C ARG A 32 -7.96 -4.78 -21.90
N SER A 33 -8.31 -5.87 -21.22
CA SER A 33 -8.35 -7.22 -21.78
C SER A 33 -9.78 -7.70 -21.98
N LYS A 34 -10.18 -7.93 -23.23
CA LYS A 34 -11.54 -8.35 -23.65
C LYS A 34 -11.56 -9.75 -24.28
N THR A 35 -10.51 -10.15 -24.98
CA THR A 35 -10.46 -11.44 -25.69
C THR A 35 -9.48 -12.40 -25.02
N LEU A 36 -9.43 -13.64 -25.52
CA LEU A 36 -8.49 -14.65 -25.03
C LEU A 36 -7.03 -14.29 -25.38
N GLU A 37 -6.81 -13.66 -26.53
CA GLU A 37 -5.50 -13.20 -26.99
C GLU A 37 -4.92 -12.15 -26.03
N ASP A 38 -5.78 -11.28 -25.47
CA ASP A 38 -5.38 -10.25 -24.51
C ASP A 38 -4.85 -10.83 -23.19
N LYS A 39 -5.04 -12.13 -22.92
CA LYS A 39 -4.44 -12.80 -21.75
C LYS A 39 -2.90 -12.77 -21.79
N LYS A 40 -2.30 -12.71 -22.99
CA LYS A 40 -0.84 -12.58 -23.12
C LYS A 40 -0.35 -11.28 -22.51
N GLU A 41 -1.11 -10.19 -22.63
CA GLU A 41 -0.75 -8.90 -22.04
C GLU A 41 -0.67 -8.98 -20.50
N ILE A 42 -1.53 -9.78 -19.86
CA ILE A 42 -1.50 -9.98 -18.40
C ILE A 42 -0.17 -10.63 -17.98
N LEU A 43 0.28 -11.63 -18.72
CA LEU A 43 1.55 -12.32 -18.45
C LEU A 43 2.75 -11.43 -18.76
N GLU A 44 2.68 -10.63 -19.81
CA GLU A 44 3.72 -9.65 -20.16
C GLU A 44 3.81 -8.55 -19.11
N ASP A 45 2.68 -8.01 -18.65
CA ASP A 45 2.61 -7.06 -17.54
C ASP A 45 3.20 -7.67 -16.27
N TYR A 46 2.84 -8.92 -15.94
CA TYR A 46 3.42 -9.61 -14.78
C TYR A 46 4.94 -9.70 -14.89
N LYS A 47 5.47 -10.18 -16.03
CA LYS A 47 6.92 -10.32 -16.24
C LYS A 47 7.64 -8.98 -16.21
N LYS A 48 7.07 -7.95 -16.83
CA LYS A 48 7.65 -6.61 -16.89
C LYS A 48 7.71 -5.95 -15.51
N ASN A 49 6.65 -6.11 -14.72
CA ASN A 49 6.43 -5.35 -13.48
C ASN A 49 6.78 -6.14 -12.21
N THR A 50 7.38 -7.33 -12.35
CA THR A 50 7.82 -8.17 -11.23
C THR A 50 9.34 -8.14 -11.13
N THR A 51 9.83 -7.77 -9.95
CA THR A 51 11.25 -7.84 -9.61
C THR A 51 11.45 -8.95 -8.58
N LYS A 52 12.37 -9.88 -8.85
CA LYS A 52 12.81 -10.87 -7.86
C LYS A 52 13.79 -10.22 -6.89
N LEU A 53 13.48 -10.29 -5.59
CA LEU A 53 14.28 -9.68 -4.52
C LEU A 53 15.23 -10.67 -3.87
N LYS A 54 14.80 -11.93 -3.75
CA LYS A 54 15.55 -12.99 -3.05
C LYS A 54 15.19 -14.35 -3.62
N ASP A 55 16.14 -15.27 -3.61
CA ASP A 55 15.91 -16.69 -3.89
C ASP A 55 15.28 -17.42 -2.70
N GLY A 56 14.35 -18.32 -3.01
CA GLY A 56 13.61 -19.10 -2.03
C GLY A 56 12.57 -18.30 -1.24
N ARG A 57 11.74 -19.05 -0.53
CA ARG A 57 10.62 -18.54 0.26
C ARG A 57 11.08 -17.57 1.37
N ILE A 58 10.23 -16.61 1.69
CA ILE A 58 10.43 -15.69 2.80
C ILE A 58 10.57 -16.47 4.11
N GLY A 59 11.65 -16.17 4.85
CA GLY A 59 11.90 -16.77 6.14
C GLY A 59 11.00 -16.14 7.20
N ILE A 60 9.95 -16.86 7.59
CA ILE A 60 9.07 -16.50 8.69
C ILE A 60 9.16 -17.63 9.71
N SER A 61 9.61 -17.29 10.92
CA SER A 61 9.70 -18.27 12.00
C SER A 61 8.31 -18.75 12.41
N ARG A 62 8.20 -20.01 12.83
CA ARG A 62 6.88 -20.60 13.10
C ARG A 62 6.24 -20.07 14.39
N ASP A 63 7.04 -19.66 15.36
CA ASP A 63 6.62 -19.10 16.66
C ASP A 63 5.94 -17.73 16.55
N VAL A 64 6.13 -17.01 15.43
CA VAL A 64 5.43 -15.76 15.16
C VAL A 64 4.10 -15.94 14.40
N ILE A 65 3.71 -17.19 14.16
CA ILE A 65 2.42 -17.54 13.55
C ILE A 65 1.50 -18.03 14.66
N GLY A 66 0.27 -17.53 14.70
CA GLY A 66 -0.75 -17.98 15.65
C GLY A 66 -0.89 -19.50 15.58
N SER A 67 -0.91 -20.17 16.74
CA SER A 67 -0.78 -21.63 16.85
C SER A 67 -1.80 -22.42 16.03
N ALA A 68 -3.01 -21.88 15.83
CA ALA A 68 -4.04 -22.50 14.99
C ALA A 68 -3.70 -22.49 13.49
N PHE A 69 -2.75 -21.67 13.04
CA PHE A 69 -2.37 -21.44 11.63
C PHE A 69 -0.87 -21.66 11.36
N GLU A 70 -0.12 -21.97 12.42
CA GLU A 70 1.11 -22.74 12.25
C GLU A 70 0.76 -24.00 11.41
N SER A 71 1.63 -24.83 10.83
CA SER A 71 1.20 -25.96 9.95
C SER A 71 0.31 -25.65 8.71
N MET A 72 -0.17 -24.43 8.46
CA MET A 72 -0.99 -24.09 7.27
C MET A 72 -0.42 -22.94 6.45
N VAL A 73 0.24 -21.98 7.09
CA VAL A 73 0.68 -20.74 6.43
C VAL A 73 2.16 -20.78 6.06
N ASN A 74 2.53 -20.18 4.93
CA ASN A 74 3.89 -20.07 4.37
C ASN A 74 4.60 -21.43 4.24
N LEU A 75 3.89 -22.42 3.69
CA LEU A 75 4.39 -23.77 3.45
C LEU A 75 4.85 -23.97 1.99
N PRO A 76 5.67 -25.00 1.70
CA PRO A 76 5.99 -25.38 0.34
C PRO A 76 4.74 -25.57 -0.54
N GLY A 77 4.81 -25.16 -1.81
CA GLY A 77 3.70 -25.20 -2.76
C GLY A 77 2.69 -24.04 -2.62
N THR A 78 2.77 -23.19 -1.60
CA THR A 78 1.85 -22.04 -1.45
C THR A 78 2.49 -20.73 -1.91
N THR A 79 1.66 -19.74 -2.22
CA THR A 79 2.12 -18.35 -2.45
C THR A 79 1.55 -17.45 -1.37
N LEU A 80 2.41 -16.76 -0.63
CA LEU A 80 2.03 -15.75 0.36
C LEU A 80 2.15 -14.36 -0.27
N PHE A 81 1.02 -13.67 -0.42
CA PHE A 81 0.93 -12.27 -0.83
C PHE A 81 0.93 -11.36 0.39
N ILE A 82 1.75 -10.32 0.31
CA ILE A 82 2.10 -9.38 1.37
C ILE A 82 1.90 -7.96 0.81
N PRO A 83 0.65 -7.45 0.78
CA PRO A 83 0.40 -6.07 0.40
C PRO A 83 0.92 -5.13 1.51
N ILE A 84 1.80 -4.20 1.13
CA ILE A 84 2.23 -3.10 1.98
C ILE A 84 1.57 -1.82 1.49
N ALA A 85 0.92 -1.09 2.39
CA ALA A 85 0.34 0.21 2.11
C ALA A 85 1.29 1.32 2.57
N ASP A 86 1.61 2.25 1.66
CA ASP A 86 2.31 3.49 1.93
C ASP A 86 1.31 4.60 2.31
N THR A 87 1.26 4.95 3.59
CA THR A 87 0.39 6.02 4.11
C THR A 87 1.00 7.40 3.88
N THR A 88 2.32 7.52 3.81
CA THR A 88 3.03 8.81 3.71
C THR A 88 2.69 9.54 2.41
N ARG A 89 2.55 8.79 1.32
CA ARG A 89 2.07 9.33 0.05
C ARG A 89 0.67 9.91 0.16
N GLU A 90 -0.27 9.13 0.72
CA GLU A 90 -1.67 9.53 0.80
C GLU A 90 -1.88 10.64 1.81
N TYR A 91 -1.07 10.67 2.87
CA TYR A 91 -0.96 11.78 3.80
C TYR A 91 -0.76 13.11 3.05
N ILE A 92 0.25 13.20 2.20
CA ILE A 92 0.51 14.44 1.47
C ILE A 92 -0.61 14.73 0.44
N ASN A 93 -1.05 13.71 -0.28
CA ASN A 93 -2.08 13.86 -1.32
C ASN A 93 -3.43 14.35 -0.75
N LEU A 94 -3.87 13.79 0.37
CA LEU A 94 -5.13 14.14 1.01
C LEU A 94 -5.06 15.54 1.64
N LEU A 95 -3.90 15.97 2.15
CA LEU A 95 -3.71 17.36 2.57
C LEU A 95 -3.98 18.35 1.44
N PHE A 96 -3.49 18.08 0.22
CA PHE A 96 -3.77 18.97 -0.91
C PHE A 96 -5.28 19.14 -1.17
N THR A 97 -6.02 18.04 -1.11
CA THR A 97 -7.49 18.07 -1.27
C THR A 97 -8.14 18.80 -0.09
N GLY A 98 -7.71 18.51 1.13
CA GLY A 98 -8.18 19.13 2.36
C GLY A 98 -8.05 20.64 2.38
N LEU A 99 -6.86 21.12 2.06
CA LEU A 99 -6.51 22.54 2.02
C LEU A 99 -7.14 23.27 0.82
N ALA A 100 -7.39 22.59 -0.30
CA ALA A 100 -8.07 23.18 -1.45
C ALA A 100 -9.57 23.35 -1.21
N GLN A 101 -10.23 22.30 -0.72
CA GLN A 101 -11.69 22.21 -0.67
C GLN A 101 -12.25 22.67 0.67
N PHE A 102 -11.67 22.21 1.76
CA PHE A 102 -12.24 22.40 3.10
C PHE A 102 -11.54 23.49 3.91
N ARG A 103 -10.42 24.03 3.42
CA ARG A 103 -9.66 25.12 4.07
C ARG A 103 -9.33 24.83 5.54
N TRP A 104 -9.00 23.58 5.85
CA TRP A 104 -8.82 23.11 7.22
C TRP A 104 -7.82 23.95 8.01
N GLN A 105 -8.23 24.33 9.22
CA GLN A 105 -7.31 24.89 10.21
C GLN A 105 -6.56 23.73 10.87
N LEU A 106 -5.39 23.38 10.32
CA LEU A 106 -4.56 22.28 10.82
C LEU A 106 -4.04 22.60 12.22
N TRP A 107 -4.31 21.72 13.18
CA TRP A 107 -4.18 22.03 14.61
C TRP A 107 -3.46 20.93 15.38
N ASP A 108 -2.56 21.33 16.26
CA ASP A 108 -1.93 20.44 17.22
C ASP A 108 -2.83 20.33 18.45
N GLU A 109 -3.49 19.19 18.61
CA GLU A 109 -4.39 18.94 19.75
C GLU A 109 -3.68 18.88 21.10
N VAL A 110 -2.40 18.48 21.13
CA VAL A 110 -1.64 18.32 22.38
C VAL A 110 -1.17 19.68 22.90
N LYS A 111 -0.61 20.50 22.01
CA LYS A 111 -0.15 21.85 22.35
C LYS A 111 -1.28 22.89 22.29
N ASN A 112 -2.44 22.50 21.76
CA ASN A 112 -3.61 23.35 21.52
C ASN A 112 -3.25 24.64 20.76
N GLN A 113 -2.60 24.51 19.61
CA GLN A 113 -2.16 25.63 18.77
C GLN A 113 -2.20 25.26 17.27
N PRO A 114 -2.14 26.24 16.34
CA PRO A 114 -1.94 25.96 14.92
C PRO A 114 -0.69 25.12 14.69
N ALA A 115 -0.80 24.04 13.92
CA ALA A 115 0.30 23.14 13.63
C ALA A 115 1.17 23.70 12.49
N GLY A 116 1.97 24.74 12.78
CA GLY A 116 2.85 25.36 11.78
C GLY A 116 2.13 26.15 10.68
N VAL A 117 0.82 26.41 10.83
CA VAL A 117 0.00 27.06 9.79
C VAL A 117 -0.65 28.38 10.22
N GLY A 118 -0.25 28.94 11.37
CA GLY A 118 -0.89 30.12 11.99
C GLY A 118 -1.05 31.31 11.05
N LYS A 119 -0.01 31.66 10.27
CA LYS A 119 -0.06 32.80 9.35
C LYS A 119 -1.20 32.73 8.33
N TRP A 120 -1.57 31.53 7.87
CA TRP A 120 -2.66 31.33 6.90
C TRP A 120 -4.04 31.22 7.56
N ILE A 121 -4.10 31.01 8.87
CA ILE A 121 -5.33 31.19 9.65
C ILE A 121 -5.57 32.68 9.84
N ASP A 122 -4.53 33.41 10.23
CA ASP A 122 -4.59 34.86 10.51
C ASP A 122 -4.93 35.70 9.26
N ASP A 123 -4.42 35.32 8.08
CA ASP A 123 -4.72 36.00 6.80
C ASP A 123 -6.08 35.61 6.18
N GLY A 124 -6.78 34.64 6.78
CA GLY A 124 -8.11 34.17 6.36
C GLY A 124 -8.12 33.13 5.23
N PHE A 125 -6.96 32.62 4.77
CA PHE A 125 -6.91 31.55 3.77
C PHE A 125 -7.46 30.22 4.32
N LEU A 126 -7.07 29.84 5.53
CA LEU A 126 -7.55 28.66 6.27
C LEU A 126 -8.73 29.05 7.16
N ASN A 127 -9.90 29.17 6.56
CA ASN A 127 -11.14 29.60 7.22
C ASN A 127 -12.15 28.47 7.46
N GLY A 128 -11.75 27.21 7.23
CA GLY A 128 -12.59 26.03 7.42
C GLY A 128 -12.62 25.53 8.86
N ASN A 129 -13.15 24.31 9.03
CA ASN A 129 -13.17 23.64 10.34
C ASN A 129 -11.75 23.30 10.82
N ARG A 130 -11.58 23.28 12.14
CA ARG A 130 -10.37 22.78 12.78
C ARG A 130 -10.21 21.28 12.51
N MET A 131 -9.02 20.90 12.03
CA MET A 131 -8.62 19.52 11.79
C MET A 131 -7.39 19.23 12.63
N THR A 132 -7.53 18.39 13.66
CA THR A 132 -6.41 18.01 14.52
C THR A 132 -5.49 16.98 13.86
N ILE A 133 -4.26 16.84 14.35
CA ILE A 133 -3.32 15.80 13.86
C ILE A 133 -3.96 14.42 14.02
N THR A 134 -4.51 14.12 15.20
CA THR A 134 -5.18 12.83 15.44
C THR A 134 -6.35 12.57 14.49
N GLN A 135 -7.23 13.56 14.29
CA GLN A 135 -8.38 13.40 13.39
C GLN A 135 -7.94 13.15 11.96
N TYR A 136 -6.96 13.91 11.49
CA TYR A 136 -6.44 13.79 10.14
C TYR A 136 -5.80 12.41 9.91
N GLU A 137 -4.90 12.01 10.81
CA GLU A 137 -4.17 10.76 10.67
C GLU A 137 -5.08 9.54 10.81
N SER A 138 -6.11 9.60 11.64
CA SER A 138 -7.08 8.52 11.79
C SER A 138 -7.83 8.19 10.50
N MET A 139 -7.87 9.09 9.50
CA MET A 139 -8.52 8.82 8.21
C MET A 139 -7.65 7.98 7.26
N LEU A 140 -6.32 8.03 7.40
CA LEU A 140 -5.40 7.49 6.40
C LEU A 140 -5.38 5.95 6.35
N PRO A 141 -5.29 5.22 7.48
CA PRO A 141 -5.34 3.77 7.45
C PRO A 141 -6.63 3.23 6.82
N TRP A 142 -7.77 3.91 7.00
CA TRP A 142 -9.04 3.50 6.39
C TRP A 142 -8.98 3.51 4.87
N LEU A 143 -8.43 4.56 4.26
CA LEU A 143 -8.30 4.67 2.81
C LEU A 143 -7.34 3.61 2.25
N CYS A 144 -6.17 3.47 2.88
CA CYS A 144 -5.16 2.48 2.50
C CYS A 144 -5.68 1.04 2.64
N ASN A 145 -6.44 0.75 3.70
CA ASN A 145 -7.06 -0.55 3.93
C ASN A 145 -8.05 -0.91 2.83
N LEU A 146 -8.87 0.04 2.38
CA LEU A 146 -9.85 -0.20 1.32
C LEU A 146 -9.16 -0.59 0.01
N GLU A 147 -8.09 0.10 -0.38
CA GLU A 147 -7.36 -0.22 -1.60
C GLU A 147 -6.73 -1.62 -1.55
N ALA A 148 -6.06 -1.94 -0.45
CA ALA A 148 -5.45 -3.26 -0.28
C ALA A 148 -6.50 -4.38 -0.19
N GLY A 149 -7.59 -4.16 0.54
CA GLY A 149 -8.70 -5.11 0.67
C GLY A 149 -9.36 -5.40 -0.66
N MET A 150 -9.62 -4.39 -1.49
CA MET A 150 -10.16 -4.60 -2.85
C MET A 150 -9.19 -5.39 -3.74
N ALA A 151 -7.88 -5.10 -3.64
CA ALA A 151 -6.87 -5.84 -4.39
C ALA A 151 -6.81 -7.31 -3.96
N MET A 152 -6.84 -7.58 -2.65
CA MET A 152 -6.80 -8.94 -2.12
C MET A 152 -8.10 -9.71 -2.38
N GLN A 153 -9.25 -9.03 -2.38
CA GLN A 153 -10.52 -9.63 -2.81
C GLN A 153 -10.46 -10.05 -4.28
N ASN A 154 -9.94 -9.20 -5.17
CA ASN A 154 -9.77 -9.55 -6.58
C ASN A 154 -8.82 -10.74 -6.75
N LEU A 155 -7.75 -10.79 -5.97
CA LEU A 155 -6.80 -11.91 -5.94
C LEU A 155 -7.46 -13.21 -5.47
N SER A 156 -8.30 -13.16 -4.44
CA SER A 156 -9.08 -14.31 -3.96
C SER A 156 -10.08 -14.79 -5.02
N LEU A 157 -10.82 -13.88 -5.65
CA LEU A 157 -11.75 -14.23 -6.74
C LEU A 157 -11.03 -14.85 -7.94
N ALA A 158 -9.85 -14.35 -8.29
CA ALA A 158 -9.02 -14.94 -9.33
C ALA A 158 -8.54 -16.35 -8.95
N ALA A 159 -8.13 -16.57 -7.70
CA ALA A 159 -7.75 -17.88 -7.20
C ALA A 159 -8.93 -18.88 -7.27
N THR A 160 -10.12 -18.48 -6.80
CA THR A 160 -11.34 -19.31 -6.90
C THR A 160 -11.66 -19.64 -8.35
N ALA A 161 -11.59 -18.67 -9.26
CA ALA A 161 -11.81 -18.90 -10.70
C ALA A 161 -10.73 -19.78 -11.36
N MET A 162 -9.63 -20.06 -10.67
CA MET A 162 -8.59 -20.98 -11.10
C MET A 162 -8.72 -22.36 -10.42
N GLY A 163 -9.66 -22.57 -9.51
CA GLY A 163 -9.77 -23.80 -8.71
C GLY A 163 -8.73 -23.88 -7.58
N LEU A 164 -8.32 -22.72 -7.05
CA LEU A 164 -7.36 -22.61 -5.94
C LEU A 164 -8.04 -22.12 -4.66
N GLY A 165 -7.49 -22.55 -3.52
CA GLY A 165 -7.86 -22.04 -2.21
C GLY A 165 -7.21 -20.70 -1.92
N SER A 166 -7.95 -19.80 -1.27
CA SER A 166 -7.44 -18.52 -0.79
C SER A 166 -7.75 -18.33 0.70
N PHE A 167 -6.75 -17.91 1.48
CA PHE A 167 -6.90 -17.61 2.89
C PHE A 167 -6.35 -16.20 3.18
N MET A 168 -7.24 -15.25 3.43
CA MET A 168 -6.87 -13.88 3.85
C MET A 168 -6.76 -13.82 5.38
N MET A 169 -5.69 -13.22 5.91
CA MET A 169 -5.33 -13.41 7.31
C MET A 169 -4.49 -12.29 7.94
N HIS A 170 -4.52 -12.26 9.28
CA HIS A 170 -3.63 -11.50 10.18
C HIS A 170 -2.93 -12.42 11.20
N THR A 171 -2.70 -13.68 10.81
CA THR A 171 -2.29 -14.74 11.74
C THR A 171 -0.79 -14.82 11.93
N ILE A 172 -0.01 -13.94 11.29
CA ILE A 172 1.44 -13.80 11.45
C ILE A 172 1.72 -12.44 12.09
N ASP A 173 2.72 -12.35 12.97
CA ASP A 173 3.26 -11.08 13.44
C ASP A 173 3.76 -10.21 12.25
N LEU A 174 2.97 -9.21 11.89
CA LEU A 174 3.20 -8.38 10.70
C LEU A 174 4.52 -7.59 10.76
N PRO A 175 4.94 -7.02 11.91
CA PRO A 175 6.26 -6.41 12.03
C PRO A 175 7.40 -7.38 11.70
N THR A 176 7.29 -8.65 12.09
CA THR A 176 8.28 -9.67 11.72
C THR A 176 8.25 -9.97 10.23
N VAL A 177 7.08 -10.03 9.58
CA VAL A 177 6.99 -10.16 8.11
C VAL A 177 7.70 -8.99 7.42
N MET A 178 7.46 -7.75 7.87
CA MET A 178 8.12 -6.56 7.34
C MET A 178 9.64 -6.60 7.54
N ARG A 179 10.12 -7.03 8.72
CA ARG A 179 11.56 -7.26 8.95
C ARG A 179 12.15 -8.31 8.01
N SER A 180 11.43 -9.39 7.73
CA SER A 180 11.87 -10.41 6.76
C SER A 180 11.92 -9.90 5.31
N LEU A 181 11.28 -8.76 5.01
CA LEU A 181 11.40 -8.02 3.75
C LEU A 181 12.48 -6.91 3.78
N ASN A 182 13.27 -6.83 4.85
CA ASN A 182 14.23 -5.76 5.10
C ASN A 182 13.59 -4.36 5.20
N MET A 183 12.38 -4.27 5.75
CA MET A 183 11.78 -2.98 6.10
C MET A 183 12.66 -2.26 7.14
N HIS A 184 13.05 -1.02 6.84
CA HIS A 184 13.68 -0.09 7.77
C HIS A 184 12.64 0.43 8.76
N PHE A 185 12.95 0.28 10.05
CA PHE A 185 12.14 0.77 11.16
C PHE A 185 12.87 1.94 11.83
N GLU A 186 12.32 3.14 11.67
CA GLU A 186 12.87 4.32 12.30
C GLU A 186 12.48 4.38 13.78
N GLN A 187 13.48 4.43 14.64
CA GLN A 187 13.33 4.59 16.08
C GLN A 187 13.42 6.07 16.43
N LEU A 188 12.46 6.57 17.22
CA LEU A 188 12.55 7.92 17.73
C LEU A 188 13.66 8.02 18.78
N GLU A 189 14.53 9.03 18.68
CA GLU A 189 15.61 9.30 19.66
C GLU A 189 15.06 9.61 21.06
N ARG A 190 13.86 10.19 21.11
CA ARG A 190 13.10 10.51 22.32
C ARG A 190 11.66 10.08 22.12
N GLU A 191 10.99 9.67 23.19
CA GLU A 191 9.54 9.45 23.17
C GLU A 191 8.84 10.82 23.33
N PRO A 192 8.42 11.50 22.24
CA PRO A 192 7.89 12.86 22.33
C PRO A 192 6.41 12.86 22.75
N PHE A 193 5.77 11.69 22.74
CA PHE A 193 4.38 11.46 23.11
C PHE A 193 4.19 9.99 23.54
N PRO A 194 3.20 9.67 24.40
CA PRO A 194 3.05 8.33 24.99
C PRO A 194 2.75 7.18 24.01
N GLN A 195 2.22 7.49 22.83
CA GLN A 195 1.85 6.51 21.81
C GLN A 195 2.98 6.27 20.79
N ALA A 196 4.16 6.83 21.00
CA ALA A 196 5.29 6.70 20.10
C ALA A 196 5.71 5.24 19.93
N THR A 197 5.68 4.75 18.69
CA THR A 197 6.20 3.44 18.30
C THR A 197 7.39 3.58 17.34
N VAL A 198 8.08 2.47 17.06
CA VAL A 198 8.94 2.38 15.87
C VAL A 198 8.11 2.60 14.61
N ASN A 199 8.68 3.28 13.61
CA ASN A 199 7.99 3.60 12.37
C ASN A 199 8.58 2.81 11.19
N PRO A 200 7.87 1.86 10.58
CA PRO A 200 8.30 1.26 9.31
C PRO A 200 8.20 2.29 8.17
N VAL A 201 9.33 2.64 7.55
CA VAL A 201 9.43 3.80 6.63
C VAL A 201 9.89 3.46 5.21
N GLY A 202 10.38 2.24 4.96
CA GLY A 202 10.75 1.81 3.62
C GLY A 202 11.66 0.59 3.54
N ILE A 203 11.95 0.16 2.32
CA ILE A 203 12.89 -0.89 1.92
C ILE A 203 13.79 -0.25 0.85
N ASP A 204 15.08 -0.14 1.13
CA ASP A 204 16.05 0.58 0.31
C ASP A 204 15.99 0.20 -1.17
N GLY A 205 15.84 1.19 -2.05
CA GLY A 205 15.80 1.01 -3.50
C GLY A 205 14.55 0.29 -4.04
N ILE A 206 13.62 -0.16 -3.19
CA ILE A 206 12.42 -0.92 -3.60
C ILE A 206 11.14 -0.15 -3.28
N LEU A 207 10.98 0.25 -2.02
CA LEU A 207 9.80 0.95 -1.50
C LEU A 207 10.27 1.99 -0.49
N GLU A 208 10.40 3.24 -0.90
CA GLU A 208 10.91 4.29 -0.04
C GLU A 208 9.79 5.28 0.30
N GLY A 209 9.57 5.53 1.59
CA GLY A 209 8.51 6.41 2.05
C GLY A 209 8.68 7.87 1.60
N TYR A 210 7.57 8.60 1.62
CA TYR A 210 7.50 10.06 1.49
C TYR A 210 7.75 10.74 2.84
N CYS A 211 8.78 10.27 3.54
CA CYS A 211 9.21 10.76 4.83
C CYS A 211 10.70 10.45 5.05
N PRO A 212 11.34 11.07 6.05
CA PRO A 212 12.69 10.68 6.46
C PRO A 212 12.77 9.20 6.87
N PRO A 213 13.93 8.54 6.68
CA PRO A 213 15.19 9.09 6.16
C PRO A 213 15.26 9.18 4.62
N TYR A 214 14.29 8.60 3.91
CA TYR A 214 14.34 8.49 2.45
C TYR A 214 14.14 9.81 1.71
N ARG A 215 13.31 10.69 2.26
CA ARG A 215 13.05 12.03 1.71
C ARG A 215 12.97 13.02 2.85
N THR A 216 13.49 14.22 2.64
CA THR A 216 13.09 15.36 3.48
C THR A 216 11.58 15.61 3.32
N VAL A 217 10.97 16.28 4.29
CA VAL A 217 9.56 16.64 4.19
C VAL A 217 9.30 17.50 2.96
N GLU A 218 10.21 18.43 2.67
CA GLU A 218 10.12 19.33 1.53
C GLU A 218 10.16 18.57 0.21
N GLU A 219 11.13 17.68 0.03
CA GLU A 219 11.24 16.83 -1.17
C GLU A 219 10.00 15.94 -1.33
N ALA A 220 9.53 15.34 -0.25
CA ALA A 220 8.33 14.50 -0.28
C ALA A 220 7.10 15.28 -0.78
N VAL A 221 6.88 16.49 -0.26
CA VAL A 221 5.75 17.33 -0.67
C VAL A 221 5.88 17.79 -2.11
N GLU A 222 7.08 18.19 -2.54
CA GLU A 222 7.36 18.60 -3.92
C GLU A 222 7.15 17.46 -4.91
N GLU A 223 7.66 16.26 -4.59
CA GLU A 223 7.46 15.09 -5.44
C GLU A 223 5.99 14.80 -5.63
N ILE A 224 5.20 14.70 -4.54
CA ILE A 224 3.75 14.43 -4.63
C ILE A 224 3.04 15.56 -5.37
N ALA A 225 3.44 16.82 -5.18
CA ALA A 225 2.91 17.94 -5.95
C ALA A 225 3.20 17.79 -7.45
N ALA A 226 4.41 17.37 -7.83
CA ALA A 226 4.78 17.10 -9.21
C ALA A 226 4.01 15.90 -9.80
N LYS A 227 3.76 14.84 -9.01
CA LYS A 227 2.91 13.71 -9.45
C LYS A 227 1.47 14.12 -9.73
N LYS A 228 0.99 15.21 -9.12
CA LYS A 228 -0.37 15.71 -9.27
C LYS A 228 -0.47 16.78 -10.37
N TRP A 229 0.40 17.79 -10.35
CA TRP A 229 0.32 18.98 -11.22
C TRP A 229 1.59 19.30 -12.02
N GLY A 230 2.64 18.50 -11.91
CA GLY A 230 3.80 18.59 -12.81
C GLY A 230 3.41 18.23 -14.24
N SER A 231 4.29 18.46 -15.22
CA SER A 231 4.00 18.18 -16.64
C SER A 231 3.62 16.71 -16.92
N GLU A 232 4.20 15.80 -16.15
CA GLU A 232 3.95 14.35 -16.15
C GLU A 232 2.95 13.92 -15.05
N GLY A 233 2.29 14.87 -14.40
CA GLY A 233 1.33 14.63 -13.33
C GLY A 233 -0.07 14.31 -13.84
N ILE A 234 -0.91 13.76 -12.96
CA ILE A 234 -2.29 13.35 -13.28
C ILE A 234 -3.13 14.51 -13.85
N TYR A 235 -2.96 15.72 -13.34
CA TYR A 235 -3.66 16.91 -13.84
C TYR A 235 -2.80 17.78 -14.76
N GLY A 236 -1.56 17.38 -15.02
CA GLY A 236 -0.65 18.09 -15.91
C GLY A 236 -0.89 17.78 -17.38
N LYS A 237 -0.02 18.33 -18.24
CA LYS A 237 -0.12 18.32 -19.70
C LYS A 237 -0.24 16.91 -20.31
N LYS A 238 0.43 15.91 -19.75
CA LYS A 238 0.31 14.51 -20.21
C LYS A 238 -0.83 13.73 -19.54
N GLY A 239 -1.40 14.28 -18.47
CA GLY A 239 -2.56 13.75 -17.79
C GLY A 239 -3.86 14.36 -18.32
N TYR A 240 -4.72 14.82 -17.42
CA TYR A 240 -6.03 15.40 -17.76
C TYR A 240 -5.93 16.81 -18.34
N ASP A 241 -4.72 17.40 -18.37
CA ASP A 241 -4.44 18.75 -18.86
C ASP A 241 -5.41 19.81 -18.28
N LEU A 242 -5.55 19.79 -16.95
CA LEU A 242 -6.46 20.70 -16.26
C LEU A 242 -5.76 22.03 -15.95
N PRO A 243 -6.50 23.15 -15.92
CA PRO A 243 -5.93 24.42 -15.49
C PRO A 243 -5.48 24.34 -14.03
N LYS A 244 -4.21 24.67 -13.78
CA LYS A 244 -3.65 24.70 -12.43
C LYS A 244 -4.35 25.77 -11.58
N PRO A 245 -4.95 25.42 -10.42
CA PRO A 245 -5.59 26.40 -9.55
C PRO A 245 -4.59 27.45 -9.06
N LYS A 246 -4.99 28.74 -9.07
CA LYS A 246 -4.13 29.84 -8.58
C LYS A 246 -3.67 29.63 -7.13
N ILE A 247 -4.51 28.98 -6.33
CA ILE A 247 -4.25 28.68 -4.91
C ILE A 247 -3.26 27.53 -4.69
N TYR A 248 -2.85 26.83 -5.75
CA TYR A 248 -2.13 25.56 -5.62
C TYR A 248 -0.73 25.74 -5.01
N GLU A 249 -0.02 26.81 -5.37
CA GLU A 249 1.31 27.07 -4.77
C GLU A 249 1.20 27.33 -3.26
N SER A 250 0.19 28.10 -2.84
CA SER A 250 -0.09 28.32 -1.42
C SER A 250 -0.44 27.01 -0.71
N ILE A 251 -1.20 26.12 -1.35
CA ILE A 251 -1.50 24.79 -0.79
C ILE A 251 -0.22 23.97 -0.59
N VAL A 252 0.69 23.95 -1.57
CA VAL A 252 1.97 23.24 -1.46
C VAL A 252 2.81 23.82 -0.33
N GLU A 253 2.87 25.15 -0.19
CA GLU A 253 3.60 25.82 0.89
C GLU A 253 3.01 25.49 2.28
N ILE A 254 1.68 25.52 2.41
CA ILE A 254 0.99 25.16 3.66
C ILE A 254 1.26 23.70 4.03
N THR A 255 1.20 22.78 3.05
CA THR A 255 1.49 21.36 3.27
C THR A 255 2.91 21.16 3.77
N LYS A 256 3.91 21.83 3.17
CA LYS A 256 5.30 21.79 3.67
C LYS A 256 5.36 22.25 5.12
N SER A 257 4.81 23.43 5.42
CA SER A 257 4.84 24.03 6.75
C SER A 257 4.21 23.13 7.82
N TYR A 258 3.06 22.53 7.52
CA TYR A 258 2.40 21.60 8.43
C TYR A 258 3.21 20.31 8.62
N CYS A 259 3.64 19.67 7.53
CA CYS A 259 4.38 18.42 7.62
C CYS A 259 5.73 18.61 8.34
N SER A 260 6.43 19.72 8.09
CA SER A 260 7.70 20.03 8.77
C SER A 260 7.46 20.28 10.25
N TYR A 261 6.40 21.01 10.62
CA TYR A 261 6.00 21.17 12.02
C TYR A 261 5.76 19.84 12.72
N VAL A 262 5.04 18.91 12.09
CA VAL A 262 4.75 17.59 12.66
C VAL A 262 6.05 16.80 12.85
N TYR A 263 6.89 16.73 11.82
CA TYR A 263 8.15 16.00 11.88
C TYR A 263 9.13 16.60 12.90
N GLU A 264 9.35 17.91 12.90
CA GLU A 264 10.26 18.59 13.84
C GLU A 264 9.77 18.50 15.30
N THR A 265 8.45 18.53 15.50
CA THR A 265 7.88 18.43 16.85
C THR A 265 7.92 17.01 17.39
N TYR A 266 7.55 16.03 16.56
CA TYR A 266 7.25 14.65 16.99
C TYR A 266 8.23 13.59 16.49
N GLY A 267 9.22 13.98 15.67
CA GLY A 267 10.28 13.10 15.16
C GLY A 267 9.87 12.10 14.10
N ARG A 268 8.58 12.05 13.72
CA ARG A 268 8.07 11.17 12.65
C ARG A 268 6.84 11.76 11.98
N ILE A 269 6.58 11.28 10.77
CA ILE A 269 5.36 11.54 10.01
C ILE A 269 4.96 10.22 9.31
N PRO A 270 3.74 9.70 9.52
CA PRO A 270 2.70 10.18 10.44
C PRO A 270 3.11 10.07 11.94
N LYS A 271 2.47 10.86 12.80
CA LYS A 271 2.69 10.91 14.25
C LYS A 271 2.15 9.65 14.95
N TYR A 272 0.88 9.32 14.74
CA TYR A 272 0.13 8.29 15.47
C TYR A 272 -0.01 6.96 14.72
N HIS A 273 0.29 6.94 13.42
CA HIS A 273 0.17 5.75 12.58
C HIS A 273 1.47 5.45 11.84
N ASP A 274 1.62 4.20 11.42
CA ASP A 274 2.78 3.74 10.67
C ASP A 274 2.80 4.35 9.25
N ALA A 275 3.99 4.75 8.82
CA ALA A 275 4.26 5.19 7.45
C ALA A 275 4.00 4.07 6.44
N MET A 276 4.29 2.82 6.85
CA MET A 276 4.01 1.63 6.06
C MET A 276 3.39 0.54 6.92
N PHE A 277 2.37 -0.15 6.42
CA PHE A 277 1.81 -1.27 7.17
C PHE A 277 1.25 -2.33 6.24
N ILE A 278 0.98 -3.53 6.78
CA ILE A 278 0.35 -4.63 6.05
C ILE A 278 -1.15 -4.64 6.39
N PRO A 279 -2.04 -4.26 5.45
CA PRO A 279 -3.48 -4.22 5.70
C PRO A 279 -4.13 -5.57 5.90
N ILE A 280 -3.66 -6.60 5.17
CA ILE A 280 -4.13 -7.99 5.25
C ILE A 280 -3.19 -8.90 4.44
N LEU A 281 -2.78 -10.05 4.95
CA LEU A 281 -2.03 -11.05 4.18
C LEU A 281 -3.00 -11.93 3.38
N ALA A 282 -2.53 -12.54 2.29
CA ALA A 282 -3.29 -13.55 1.57
C ALA A 282 -2.41 -14.73 1.16
N GLN A 283 -2.82 -15.96 1.50
CA GLN A 283 -2.18 -17.17 0.99
C GLN A 283 -3.03 -17.83 -0.09
N ILE A 284 -2.42 -18.15 -1.22
CA ILE A 284 -3.00 -18.98 -2.28
C ILE A 284 -2.34 -20.36 -2.27
N HIS A 285 -3.15 -21.41 -2.37
CA HIS A 285 -2.70 -22.80 -2.28
C HIS A 285 -3.62 -23.74 -3.07
N HIS A 286 -3.12 -24.93 -3.38
CA HIS A 286 -3.93 -26.02 -3.91
C HIS A 286 -4.86 -26.58 -2.84
N LEU A 287 -6.09 -26.91 -3.23
CA LEU A 287 -7.05 -27.56 -2.35
C LEU A 287 -6.66 -29.03 -2.10
N ASP A 288 -6.85 -29.51 -0.87
CA ASP A 288 -6.83 -30.95 -0.58
C ASP A 288 -8.15 -31.57 -1.02
N THR A 289 -8.28 -31.84 -2.32
CA THR A 289 -9.53 -32.36 -2.89
C THR A 289 -9.97 -33.68 -2.24
N GLY A 290 -9.03 -34.54 -1.83
CA GLY A 290 -9.35 -35.81 -1.16
C GLY A 290 -9.99 -35.61 0.21
N PHE A 291 -9.54 -34.62 0.98
CA PHE A 291 -10.19 -34.24 2.24
C PHE A 291 -11.62 -33.74 1.99
N TYR A 292 -11.78 -32.77 1.08
CA TYR A 292 -13.10 -32.18 0.82
C TYR A 292 -14.07 -33.19 0.20
N GLU A 293 -13.65 -34.03 -0.76
CA GLU A 293 -14.51 -35.09 -1.33
C GLU A 293 -15.06 -36.05 -0.27
N LYS A 294 -14.27 -36.33 0.77
CA LYS A 294 -14.67 -37.25 1.83
C LYS A 294 -15.57 -36.61 2.88
N PHE A 295 -15.29 -35.38 3.28
CA PHE A 295 -15.91 -34.76 4.45
C PHE A 295 -16.86 -33.61 4.13
N PHE A 296 -16.63 -32.88 3.03
CA PHE A 296 -17.32 -31.66 2.64
C PHE A 296 -17.45 -31.54 1.11
N PRO A 297 -18.01 -32.55 0.41
CA PRO A 297 -18.02 -32.59 -1.05
C PRO A 297 -18.79 -31.42 -1.67
N GLU A 298 -19.73 -30.82 -0.94
CA GLU A 298 -20.49 -29.64 -1.34
C GLU A 298 -19.66 -28.34 -1.43
N TYR A 299 -18.42 -28.35 -0.91
CA TYR A 299 -17.48 -27.24 -1.01
C TYR A 299 -16.57 -27.31 -2.24
N LEU A 300 -16.67 -28.36 -3.07
CA LEU A 300 -15.92 -28.50 -4.32
C LEU A 300 -16.82 -28.31 -5.53
N ASP A 301 -16.37 -27.47 -6.46
CA ASP A 301 -16.96 -27.32 -7.79
C ASP A 301 -16.15 -28.08 -8.86
N GLU A 302 -16.66 -28.14 -10.08
CA GLU A 302 -15.98 -28.76 -11.23
C GLU A 302 -14.62 -28.13 -11.50
N ILE A 303 -14.50 -26.81 -11.29
CA ILE A 303 -13.25 -26.08 -11.53
C ILE A 303 -12.15 -26.44 -10.54
N ASP A 304 -12.51 -26.72 -9.28
CA ASP A 304 -11.58 -27.14 -8.23
C ASP A 304 -10.98 -28.51 -8.58
N LYS A 305 -11.83 -29.44 -9.02
CA LYS A 305 -11.43 -30.78 -9.44
C LYS A 305 -10.58 -30.75 -10.72
N ALA A 306 -10.87 -29.81 -11.62
CA ALA A 306 -10.16 -29.68 -12.89
C ALA A 306 -8.76 -29.03 -12.74
N HIS A 307 -8.50 -28.28 -11.66
CA HIS A 307 -7.30 -27.44 -11.50
C HIS A 307 -6.00 -28.13 -11.93
N MET A 308 -5.72 -29.32 -11.37
CA MET A 308 -4.47 -30.03 -11.63
C MET A 308 -4.32 -30.40 -13.12
N SER A 309 -5.40 -30.86 -13.75
CA SER A 309 -5.38 -31.22 -15.17
C SER A 309 -5.27 -29.99 -16.09
N THR A 310 -5.91 -28.88 -15.71
CA THR A 310 -5.93 -27.64 -16.50
C THR A 310 -4.60 -26.90 -16.45
N TRP A 311 -3.98 -26.80 -15.28
CA TRP A 311 -2.83 -25.93 -15.06
C TRP A 311 -1.50 -26.67 -14.94
N HIS A 312 -1.52 -27.96 -14.59
CA HIS A 312 -0.32 -28.76 -14.31
C HIS A 312 -0.21 -30.02 -15.16
N SER A 313 -1.05 -30.18 -16.19
CA SER A 313 -0.79 -31.21 -17.19
C SER A 313 0.57 -30.95 -17.83
N GLU A 314 1.42 -31.98 -17.89
CA GLU A 314 2.65 -31.89 -18.68
C GLU A 314 2.25 -31.48 -20.09
N ARG A 315 2.72 -30.32 -20.55
CA ARG A 315 2.64 -30.00 -21.96
C ARG A 315 3.46 -31.05 -22.68
N THR A 316 2.80 -32.02 -23.32
CA THR A 316 3.41 -32.82 -24.36
C THR A 316 4.04 -31.82 -25.33
N LYS A 317 5.38 -31.83 -25.38
CA LYS A 317 6.16 -31.04 -26.33
C LYS A 317 5.75 -31.37 -27.76
#